data_AF-A0A1G6XWD8-F1
#
_entry.id   AF-A0A1G6XWD8-F1
#
_cell.length_a   1.000
_cell.length_b   1.000
_cell.length_c   1.000
_cell.angle_alpha   90.00
_cell.angle_beta   90.00
_cell.angle_gamma   90.00
#
_symmetry.space_group_name_H-M   'P 1'
#
loop_
_entity.id
_entity.type
_entity.pdbx_description
1 polymer ?
#
loop_
_entity_poly.entity_id
_entity_poly.type
_entity_poly.pdbx_seq_one_letter_code
_entity_poly.pdbx_strand_id
1 'polypeptide(L)'
;MVDVGRGAMPFGLASLLFYAYGQSGIIVLTHLGTARDIAAYSVATTILSGLYLGPSVLFQKLLMPRFHRWAALGDERLLKAWRRGNYWMIASGILVAGITALVVPFAVPLIFGEKYLTAVPVVILMTICVPLRFLTTSTSSIMTTSNLLRIRNYCAMAAIVASTAAGFTFIPTWGLWGAAFSAIVGETVWAALSILSARRYLLRVAVKSAAKQPCRMGENDTRDSLPSFDTAIGSEAKDRDASAQVSVIIPCFNCSRTIERAVESLAGQTLAPREVILVNDCSTDATPIRLRSLADRYEAGWIRVVDLDRNSGPGRARNVGWEHASQPYIAFLDSDDTWHPEKLEIQYGWMSRHPGVAITGHPVVQIDESTDVSVQPLPAVGEPKVVPRWRVLFSNRFTPSSIVMRADCAARFDESKRHAEDYFMLLGVCLVDRGAGYLFSTPLSYVYKAQFGAATGLSAQLWKIQKGEQDNYRHFWKIGAISRAEWMCFSVLSAAKYLRRCILARKFA
;
A
#
# COMPACT_ATOMS: atom_id res chain seq x y z
N MET A 1 17.95 6.71 -31.02
CA MET A 1 16.67 7.45 -31.11
C MET A 1 15.60 6.72 -31.92
N VAL A 2 15.94 6.09 -33.07
CA VAL A 2 14.98 5.36 -33.93
C VAL A 2 14.27 4.20 -33.21
N ASP A 3 14.98 3.44 -32.38
CA ASP A 3 14.38 2.30 -31.64
C ASP A 3 13.47 2.74 -30.48
N VAL A 4 13.79 3.87 -29.84
CA VAL A 4 12.92 4.49 -28.83
C VAL A 4 11.63 5.00 -29.48
N GLY A 5 11.73 5.61 -30.66
CA GLY A 5 10.57 6.01 -31.47
C GLY A 5 9.69 4.82 -31.86
N ARG A 6 10.27 3.73 -32.36
CA ARG A 6 9.54 2.50 -32.71
C ARG A 6 8.84 1.85 -31.50
N GLY A 7 9.44 1.94 -30.31
CA GLY A 7 8.82 1.47 -29.07
C GLY A 7 7.67 2.35 -28.55
N ALA A 8 7.73 3.67 -28.78
CA ALA A 8 6.74 4.64 -28.29
C ALA A 8 5.54 4.83 -29.25
N MET A 9 5.72 4.63 -30.56
CA MET A 9 4.69 4.85 -31.59
C MET A 9 3.33 4.18 -31.30
N PRO A 10 3.24 2.93 -30.82
CA PRO A 10 1.95 2.30 -30.55
C PRO A 10 1.18 2.95 -29.39
N PHE A 11 1.86 3.62 -28.45
CA PHE A 11 1.23 4.37 -27.35
C PHE A 11 0.67 5.71 -27.85
N GLY A 12 1.42 6.41 -28.71
CA GLY A 12 0.94 7.63 -29.38
C GLY A 12 -0.28 7.35 -30.26
N LEU A 13 -0.21 6.30 -31.09
CA LEU A 13 -1.32 5.89 -31.94
C LEU A 13 -2.58 5.54 -31.13
N ALA A 14 -2.44 4.87 -29.99
CA ALA A 14 -3.58 4.54 -29.15
C ALA A 14 -4.30 5.78 -28.60
N SER A 15 -3.55 6.83 -28.27
CA SER A 15 -4.12 8.09 -27.77
C SER A 15 -4.87 8.83 -28.88
N LEU A 16 -4.31 8.84 -30.09
CA LEU A 16 -4.97 9.40 -31.29
C LEU A 16 -6.25 8.64 -31.64
N LEU A 17 -6.22 7.31 -31.64
CA LEU A 17 -7.41 6.48 -31.93
C LEU A 17 -8.51 6.68 -30.88
N PHE A 18 -8.15 6.86 -29.61
CA PHE A 18 -9.14 7.16 -28.56
C PHE A 18 -9.83 8.50 -28.80
N TYR A 19 -9.06 9.54 -29.15
CA TYR A 19 -9.62 10.84 -29.48
C TYR A 19 -10.49 10.78 -30.74
N ALA A 20 -10.01 10.11 -31.81
CA ALA A 20 -10.75 9.94 -33.05
C ALA A 20 -12.07 9.19 -32.84
N TYR A 21 -12.08 8.17 -31.99
CA TYR A 21 -13.31 7.46 -31.62
C TYR A 21 -14.30 8.36 -30.88
N GLY A 22 -13.83 9.17 -29.92
CA GLY A 22 -14.72 10.08 -29.18
C GLY A 22 -15.38 11.15 -30.05
N GLN A 23 -14.75 11.51 -31.17
CA GLN A 23 -15.23 12.54 -32.09
C GLN A 23 -15.98 11.97 -33.32
N SER A 24 -15.89 10.67 -33.61
CA SER A 24 -16.44 10.09 -34.84
C SER A 24 -17.95 10.35 -34.99
N GLY A 25 -18.72 10.17 -33.91
CA GLY A 25 -20.17 10.42 -33.91
C GLY A 25 -20.51 11.88 -34.19
N ILE A 26 -19.78 12.83 -33.61
CA ILE A 26 -19.97 14.27 -33.84
C ILE A 26 -19.65 14.62 -35.29
N ILE A 27 -18.55 14.08 -35.84
CA ILE A 27 -18.12 14.34 -37.22
C ILE A 27 -19.19 13.88 -38.22
N VAL A 28 -19.71 12.66 -38.06
CA VAL A 28 -20.77 12.15 -38.96
C VAL A 28 -22.05 12.97 -38.80
N LEU A 29 -22.42 13.32 -37.56
CA LEU A 29 -23.61 14.13 -37.29
C LEU A 29 -23.46 15.57 -37.80
N THR A 30 -22.25 16.10 -37.94
CA THR A 30 -21.99 17.41 -38.54
C THR A 30 -22.32 17.44 -40.03
N HIS A 31 -22.16 16.33 -40.73
CA HIS A 31 -22.47 16.23 -42.16
C HIS A 31 -23.92 15.84 -42.46
N LEU A 32 -24.57 15.11 -41.55
CA LEU A 32 -25.88 14.47 -41.80
C LEU A 32 -27.00 14.97 -40.87
N GLY A 33 -26.69 15.70 -39.80
CA GLY A 33 -27.65 16.13 -38.77
C GLY A 33 -27.85 17.65 -38.73
N THR A 34 -28.70 18.09 -37.82
CA THR A 34 -28.96 19.52 -37.60
C THR A 34 -28.04 20.12 -36.53
N ALA A 35 -27.88 21.45 -36.51
CA ALA A 35 -27.12 22.14 -35.47
C ALA A 35 -27.64 21.83 -34.04
N ARG A 36 -28.95 21.60 -33.91
CA ARG A 36 -29.58 21.22 -32.64
C ARG A 36 -29.19 19.81 -32.21
N ASP A 37 -29.14 18.87 -33.14
CA ASP A 37 -28.73 17.48 -32.87
C ASP A 37 -27.26 17.41 -32.49
N ILE A 38 -26.40 18.15 -33.18
CA ILE A 38 -24.97 18.23 -32.87
C ILE A 38 -24.76 18.73 -31.44
N ALA A 39 -25.48 19.79 -31.06
CA ALA A 39 -25.37 20.38 -29.73
C ALA A 39 -25.89 19.42 -28.64
N ALA A 40 -27.02 18.74 -28.87
CA ALA A 40 -27.56 17.75 -27.95
C ALA A 40 -26.65 16.52 -27.79
N TYR A 41 -26.09 16.03 -28.90
CA TYR A 41 -25.15 14.92 -28.89
C TYR A 41 -23.83 15.28 -28.19
N SER A 42 -23.35 16.51 -28.35
CA SER A 42 -22.16 17.02 -27.65
C SER A 42 -22.34 17.05 -26.13
N VAL A 43 -23.53 17.39 -25.64
CA VAL A 43 -23.86 17.27 -24.20
C VAL A 43 -23.76 15.82 -23.75
N ALA A 44 -24.33 14.89 -24.52
CA ALA A 44 -24.28 13.46 -24.20
C ALA A 44 -22.84 12.93 -24.15
N THR A 45 -22.03 13.19 -25.17
CA THR A 45 -20.63 12.74 -25.21
C THR A 45 -19.78 13.36 -24.10
N THR A 46 -20.05 14.62 -23.72
CA THR A 46 -19.38 15.29 -22.59
C THR A 46 -19.68 14.62 -21.25
N ILE A 47 -20.96 14.33 -20.97
CA ILE A 47 -21.36 13.63 -19.73
C ILE A 47 -20.70 12.25 -19.68
N LEU A 48 -20.78 11.47 -20.77
CA LEU A 48 -20.17 10.14 -20.82
C LEU A 48 -18.65 10.17 -20.67
N SER A 49 -17.96 11.13 -21.29
CA SER A 49 -16.50 11.29 -21.15
C SER A 49 -16.09 11.53 -19.69
N GLY A 50 -16.89 12.29 -18.94
CA GLY A 50 -16.70 12.49 -17.50
C GLY A 50 -16.83 11.18 -16.71
N LEU A 51 -17.86 10.38 -17.00
CA LEU A 51 -18.06 9.07 -16.36
C LEU A 51 -16.91 8.09 -16.63
N TYR A 52 -16.28 8.18 -17.80
CA TYR A 52 -15.19 7.30 -18.23
C TYR A 52 -13.85 7.61 -17.55
N LEU A 53 -13.71 8.76 -16.88
CA LEU A 53 -12.47 9.19 -16.24
C LEU A 53 -12.10 8.30 -15.03
N GLY A 54 -13.09 7.88 -14.24
CA GLY A 54 -12.85 7.09 -13.02
C GLY A 54 -12.11 5.76 -13.29
N PRO A 55 -12.69 4.87 -14.13
CA PRO A 55 -12.05 3.59 -14.46
C PRO A 55 -10.71 3.77 -15.18
N SER A 56 -10.59 4.75 -16.07
CA SER A 56 -9.34 4.98 -16.81
C SER A 56 -8.20 5.35 -15.86
N VAL A 57 -8.42 6.21 -14.86
CA VAL A 57 -7.41 6.53 -13.83
C VAL A 57 -7.03 5.31 -13.01
N LEU A 58 -8.02 4.53 -12.55
CA LEU A 58 -7.78 3.34 -11.73
C LEU A 58 -6.91 2.30 -12.48
N PHE A 59 -7.28 1.95 -13.71
CA PHE A 59 -6.61 0.87 -14.44
C PHE A 59 -5.34 1.31 -15.14
N GLN A 60 -5.30 2.51 -15.72
CA GLN A 60 -4.16 2.98 -16.50
C GLN A 60 -3.06 3.62 -15.63
N LYS A 61 -3.41 4.25 -14.49
CA LYS A 61 -2.41 4.91 -13.63
C LYS A 61 -2.04 4.12 -12.39
N LEU A 62 -3.01 3.50 -11.70
CA LEU A 62 -2.75 2.82 -10.42
C LEU A 62 -2.41 1.34 -10.58
N LEU A 63 -3.13 0.62 -11.43
CA LEU A 63 -2.98 -0.84 -11.57
C LEU A 63 -1.98 -1.27 -12.65
N MET A 64 -1.70 -0.42 -13.64
CA MET A 64 -0.81 -0.73 -14.76
C MET A 64 0.57 -1.26 -14.34
N PRO A 65 1.30 -0.68 -13.35
CA PRO A 65 2.60 -1.22 -12.92
C PRO A 65 2.52 -2.64 -12.36
N ARG A 66 1.40 -3.00 -11.72
CA ARG A 66 1.17 -4.34 -11.17
C ARG A 66 0.87 -5.34 -12.29
N PHE A 67 0.09 -4.95 -13.30
CA PHE A 67 -0.17 -5.81 -14.45
C PHE A 67 1.08 -6.13 -15.24
N HIS A 68 1.97 -5.14 -15.47
CA HIS A 68 3.26 -5.39 -16.11
C HIS A 68 4.11 -6.39 -15.33
N ARG A 69 4.14 -6.28 -14.00
CA ARG A 69 4.88 -7.20 -13.13
C ARG A 69 4.30 -8.62 -13.17
N TRP A 70 2.98 -8.78 -13.02
CA TRP A 70 2.34 -10.10 -13.04
C TRP A 70 2.41 -10.77 -14.42
N ALA A 71 2.33 -9.99 -15.51
CA ALA A 71 2.49 -10.49 -16.86
C ALA A 71 3.93 -10.96 -17.14
N ALA A 72 4.95 -10.25 -16.63
CA ALA A 72 6.35 -10.67 -16.77
C ALA A 72 6.65 -11.99 -16.04
N LEU A 73 6.01 -12.21 -14.89
CA LEU A 73 6.20 -13.40 -14.06
C LEU A 73 5.33 -14.60 -14.48
N GLY A 74 4.38 -14.42 -15.40
CA GLY A 74 3.44 -15.48 -15.80
C GLY A 74 2.50 -15.92 -14.67
N ASP A 75 2.20 -15.03 -13.73
CA ASP A 75 1.53 -15.35 -12.46
C ASP A 75 0.00 -15.56 -12.65
N GLU A 76 -0.56 -16.61 -12.06
CA GLU A 76 -2.02 -16.85 -11.99
C GLU A 76 -2.80 -15.67 -11.40
N ARG A 77 -2.15 -14.85 -10.57
CA ARG A 77 -2.75 -13.62 -10.02
C ARG A 77 -3.24 -12.68 -11.11
N LEU A 78 -2.63 -12.67 -12.30
CA LEU A 78 -3.09 -11.88 -13.44
C LEU A 78 -4.49 -12.30 -13.92
N LEU A 79 -4.73 -13.61 -14.04
CA LEU A 79 -6.03 -14.18 -14.41
C LEU A 79 -7.11 -13.90 -13.36
N LYS A 80 -6.76 -14.07 -12.08
CA LYS A 80 -7.67 -13.78 -10.95
C LYS A 80 -8.01 -12.28 -10.90
N ALA A 81 -7.03 -11.41 -11.13
CA ALA A 81 -7.23 -9.97 -11.20
C ALA A 81 -8.11 -9.56 -12.38
N TRP A 82 -7.92 -10.15 -13.57
CA TRP A 82 -8.75 -9.88 -14.75
C TRP A 82 -10.21 -10.27 -14.55
N ARG A 83 -10.49 -11.50 -14.06
CA ARG A 83 -11.87 -11.97 -13.83
C ARG A 83 -12.60 -11.10 -12.80
N ARG A 84 -11.96 -10.84 -11.65
CA ARG A 84 -12.55 -9.99 -10.61
C ARG A 84 -12.71 -8.55 -11.08
N GLY A 85 -11.71 -8.01 -11.78
CA GLY A 85 -11.75 -6.66 -12.34
C GLY A 85 -12.93 -6.47 -13.29
N ASN A 86 -13.13 -7.39 -14.23
CA ASN A 86 -14.25 -7.35 -15.15
C ASN A 86 -15.60 -7.44 -14.45
N TYR A 87 -15.75 -8.33 -13.47
CA TYR A 87 -16.98 -8.45 -12.68
C TYR A 87 -17.33 -7.14 -11.97
N TRP A 88 -16.38 -6.58 -11.22
CA TRP A 88 -16.59 -5.32 -10.51
C TRP A 88 -16.81 -4.14 -11.45
N MET A 89 -16.20 -4.13 -12.64
CA MET A 89 -16.41 -3.08 -13.65
C MET A 89 -17.79 -3.13 -14.28
N ILE A 90 -18.33 -4.32 -14.55
CA ILE A 90 -19.72 -4.44 -15.03
C ILE A 90 -20.68 -4.01 -13.93
N ALA A 91 -20.51 -4.51 -12.69
CA ALA A 91 -21.38 -4.17 -11.58
C ALA A 91 -21.38 -2.67 -11.26
N SER A 92 -20.20 -2.05 -11.16
CA SER A 92 -20.08 -0.60 -10.95
C SER A 92 -20.56 0.20 -12.16
N GLY A 93 -20.34 -0.26 -13.38
CA GLY A 93 -20.83 0.38 -14.60
C GLY A 93 -22.36 0.40 -14.69
N ILE A 94 -23.03 -0.71 -14.33
CA ILE A 94 -24.49 -0.78 -14.26
C ILE A 94 -25.03 0.16 -13.19
N LEU A 95 -24.40 0.18 -12.01
CA LEU A 95 -24.78 1.10 -10.94
C LEU A 95 -24.65 2.57 -11.37
N VAL A 96 -23.52 2.94 -11.97
CA VAL A 96 -23.27 4.30 -12.47
C VAL A 96 -24.24 4.66 -13.59
N ALA A 97 -24.53 3.73 -14.50
CA ALA A 97 -25.53 3.92 -15.56
C ALA A 97 -26.92 4.22 -14.98
N GLY A 98 -27.36 3.42 -13.99
CA GLY A 98 -28.64 3.62 -13.31
C GLY A 98 -28.73 4.97 -12.58
N ILE A 99 -27.70 5.33 -11.82
CA ILE A 99 -27.63 6.64 -11.14
C ILE A 99 -27.67 7.78 -12.16
N THR A 100 -26.90 7.65 -13.25
CA THR A 100 -26.85 8.66 -14.30
C THR A 100 -28.22 8.84 -14.95
N ALA A 101 -28.91 7.75 -15.30
CA ALA A 101 -30.24 7.81 -15.89
C ALA A 101 -31.28 8.52 -15.00
N LEU A 102 -31.17 8.37 -13.67
CA LEU A 102 -32.04 9.04 -12.70
C LEU A 102 -31.70 10.54 -12.53
N VAL A 103 -30.42 10.90 -12.60
CA VAL A 103 -29.93 12.26 -12.32
C VAL A 103 -30.01 13.18 -13.54
N VAL A 104 -29.80 12.64 -14.74
CA VAL A 104 -29.72 13.40 -16.01
C VAL A 104 -30.94 14.29 -16.29
N PRO A 105 -32.21 13.87 -16.05
CA PRO A 105 -33.37 14.74 -16.24
C PRO A 105 -33.31 16.04 -15.45
N PHE A 106 -32.65 16.03 -14.29
CA PHE A 106 -32.49 17.20 -13.43
C PHE A 106 -31.17 17.94 -13.71
N ALA A 107 -30.09 17.19 -13.97
CA ALA A 107 -28.76 17.76 -14.16
C ALA A 107 -28.60 18.49 -15.49
N VAL A 108 -29.20 18.00 -16.58
CA VAL A 108 -29.05 18.61 -17.91
C VAL A 108 -29.63 20.03 -17.95
N PRO A 109 -30.88 20.28 -17.51
CA PRO A 109 -31.43 21.63 -17.46
C PRO A 109 -30.64 22.56 -16.53
N LEU A 110 -30.17 22.04 -15.40
CA LEU A 110 -29.43 22.82 -14.40
C LEU A 110 -28.04 23.26 -14.89
N ILE A 111 -27.30 22.36 -15.55
CA ILE A 111 -25.89 22.60 -15.92
C ILE A 111 -25.78 23.21 -17.32
N PHE A 112 -26.56 22.72 -18.28
CA PHE A 112 -26.45 23.10 -19.69
C PHE A 112 -27.56 24.07 -20.13
N GLY A 113 -28.65 24.17 -19.36
CA GLY A 113 -29.82 24.99 -19.65
C GLY A 113 -30.96 24.22 -20.31
N GLU A 114 -32.17 24.75 -20.20
CA GLU A 114 -33.41 24.10 -20.67
C GLU A 114 -33.44 23.81 -22.18
N LYS A 115 -32.69 24.58 -22.97
CA LYS A 115 -32.56 24.37 -24.42
C LYS A 115 -32.00 22.99 -24.81
N TYR A 116 -31.36 22.27 -23.87
CA TYR A 116 -30.81 20.92 -24.08
C TYR A 116 -31.69 19.80 -23.53
N LEU A 117 -32.95 20.05 -23.19
CA LEU A 117 -33.88 19.00 -22.76
C LEU A 117 -33.98 17.83 -23.77
N THR A 118 -33.80 18.11 -25.06
CA THR A 118 -33.78 17.06 -26.11
C THR A 118 -32.60 16.09 -25.99
N ALA A 119 -31.55 16.43 -25.24
CA ALA A 119 -30.42 15.54 -24.98
C ALA A 119 -30.72 14.49 -23.89
N VAL A 120 -31.63 14.77 -22.95
CA VAL A 120 -31.95 13.89 -21.81
C VAL A 120 -32.26 12.44 -22.23
N PRO A 121 -33.22 12.17 -23.14
CA PRO A 121 -33.55 10.78 -23.50
C PRO A 121 -32.39 10.07 -24.22
N VAL A 122 -31.57 10.83 -24.94
CA VAL A 122 -30.41 10.34 -25.69
C VAL A 122 -29.27 9.97 -24.73
N VAL A 123 -29.02 10.81 -23.73
CA VAL A 123 -28.06 10.53 -22.65
C VAL A 123 -28.47 9.27 -21.89
N ILE A 124 -29.77 9.15 -21.54
CA ILE A 124 -30.31 7.96 -20.87
C ILE A 124 -30.04 6.70 -21.71
N LEU A 125 -30.34 6.72 -23.01
CA LEU A 125 -30.05 5.60 -23.91
C LEU A 125 -28.54 5.28 -23.95
N MET A 126 -27.69 6.31 -24.04
CA MET A 126 -26.24 6.14 -24.10
C MET A 126 -25.64 5.65 -22.77
N THR A 127 -26.37 5.67 -21.64
CA THR A 127 -25.88 5.05 -20.40
C THR A 127 -25.61 3.55 -20.53
N ILE A 128 -26.23 2.87 -21.51
CA ILE A 128 -25.93 1.47 -21.87
C ILE A 128 -24.45 1.29 -22.26
N CYS A 129 -23.82 2.33 -22.81
CA CYS A 129 -22.40 2.31 -23.15
C CYS A 129 -21.48 2.27 -21.91
N VAL A 130 -21.94 2.76 -20.75
CA VAL A 130 -21.11 2.86 -19.53
C VAL A 130 -20.57 1.51 -19.07
N PRO A 131 -21.38 0.47 -18.83
CA PRO A 131 -20.85 -0.85 -18.44
C PRO A 131 -19.96 -1.48 -19.52
N LEU A 132 -20.28 -1.28 -20.81
CA LEU A 132 -19.45 -1.76 -21.92
C LEU A 132 -18.08 -1.10 -21.93
N ARG A 133 -18.03 0.22 -21.71
CA ARG A 133 -16.80 0.99 -21.66
C ARG A 133 -15.95 0.66 -20.44
N PHE A 134 -16.57 0.45 -19.28
CA PHE A 134 -15.87 0.07 -18.05
C PHE A 134 -15.21 -1.30 -18.21
N LEU A 135 -15.94 -2.26 -18.79
CA LEU A 135 -15.43 -3.58 -19.13
C LEU A 135 -14.28 -3.53 -20.15
N THR A 136 -14.43 -2.70 -21.19
CA THR A 136 -13.41 -2.46 -22.21
C THR A 136 -12.15 -1.86 -21.60
N THR A 137 -12.28 -0.93 -20.67
CA THR A 137 -11.15 -0.25 -20.00
C THR A 137 -10.35 -1.22 -19.14
N SER A 138 -11.03 -2.06 -18.35
CA SER A 138 -10.38 -3.15 -17.59
C SER A 138 -9.65 -4.12 -18.52
N THR A 139 -10.33 -4.59 -19.57
CA THR A 139 -9.77 -5.58 -20.49
C THR A 139 -8.59 -5.02 -21.29
N SER A 140 -8.70 -3.78 -21.77
CA SER A 140 -7.67 -3.09 -22.55
C SER A 140 -6.41 -2.76 -21.74
N SER A 141 -6.54 -2.62 -20.42
CA SER A 141 -5.40 -2.33 -19.53
C SER A 141 -4.41 -3.50 -19.38
N ILE A 142 -4.83 -4.73 -19.67
CA ILE A 142 -3.94 -5.89 -19.70
C ILE A 142 -3.17 -5.95 -21.02
N MET A 143 -3.78 -5.44 -22.10
CA MET A 143 -3.23 -5.42 -23.45
C MET A 143 -2.18 -4.31 -23.68
N THR A 144 -1.81 -3.54 -22.65
CA THR A 144 -0.73 -2.54 -22.73
C THR A 144 0.68 -3.13 -22.53
N THR A 145 0.79 -4.43 -22.30
CA THR A 145 2.07 -5.15 -22.26
C THR A 145 2.66 -5.28 -23.67
N SER A 146 4.00 -5.20 -23.77
CA SER A 146 4.79 -4.78 -24.95
C SER A 146 4.38 -5.29 -26.33
N ASN A 147 3.82 -6.50 -26.48
CA ASN A 147 3.42 -7.06 -27.77
C ASN A 147 1.90 -7.01 -28.06
N LEU A 148 1.07 -6.68 -27.08
CA LEU A 148 -0.40 -6.68 -27.21
C LEU A 148 -0.98 -5.31 -27.58
N LEU A 149 -0.17 -4.26 -27.46
CA LEU A 149 -0.59 -2.89 -27.72
C LEU A 149 -1.07 -2.70 -29.17
N ARG A 150 -0.45 -3.41 -30.13
CA ARG A 150 -0.90 -3.44 -31.53
C ARG A 150 -2.30 -4.03 -31.67
N ILE A 151 -2.58 -5.15 -31.00
CA ILE A 151 -3.89 -5.81 -31.01
C ILE A 151 -4.95 -4.88 -30.43
N ARG A 152 -4.63 -4.18 -29.33
CA ARG A 152 -5.52 -3.16 -28.76
C ARG A 152 -5.87 -2.06 -29.77
N ASN A 153 -4.88 -1.58 -30.51
CA ASN A 153 -5.08 -0.54 -31.51
C ASN A 153 -5.94 -1.04 -32.68
N TYR A 154 -5.78 -2.30 -33.12
CA TYR A 154 -6.66 -2.90 -34.13
C TYR A 154 -8.11 -3.01 -33.64
N CYS A 155 -8.33 -3.40 -32.39
CA CYS A 155 -9.68 -3.43 -31.80
C CYS A 155 -10.32 -2.03 -31.80
N ALA A 156 -9.55 -0.99 -31.44
CA ALA A 156 -10.01 0.39 -31.47
C ALA A 156 -10.34 0.86 -32.90
N MET A 157 -9.49 0.56 -33.89
CA MET A 157 -9.76 0.88 -35.30
C MET A 157 -11.03 0.20 -35.81
N ALA A 158 -11.22 -1.09 -35.53
CA ALA A 158 -12.42 -1.82 -35.93
C ALA A 158 -13.69 -1.21 -35.32
N ALA A 159 -13.63 -0.77 -34.06
CA ALA A 159 -14.73 -0.08 -33.40
C ALA A 159 -15.05 1.28 -34.02
N ILE A 160 -14.03 2.07 -34.40
CA ILE A 160 -14.23 3.34 -35.12
C ILE A 160 -14.96 3.07 -36.45
N VAL A 161 -14.46 2.14 -37.26
CA VAL A 161 -15.07 1.80 -38.55
C VAL A 161 -16.52 1.35 -38.39
N ALA A 162 -16.79 0.47 -37.42
CA ALA A 162 -18.15 0.01 -37.13
C ALA A 162 -19.08 1.16 -36.69
N SER A 163 -18.61 2.03 -35.79
CA SER A 163 -19.38 3.19 -35.32
C SER A 163 -19.67 4.19 -36.44
N THR A 164 -18.69 4.47 -37.29
CA THR A 164 -18.83 5.41 -38.40
C THR A 164 -19.78 4.85 -39.46
N ALA A 165 -19.62 3.58 -39.84
CA ALA A 165 -20.52 2.91 -40.79
C ALA A 165 -21.97 2.90 -40.27
N ALA A 166 -22.17 2.55 -39.00
CA ALA A 166 -23.48 2.62 -38.35
C ALA A 166 -24.05 4.04 -38.30
N GLY A 167 -23.19 5.05 -38.15
CA GLY A 167 -23.57 6.46 -38.21
C GLY A 167 -24.14 6.84 -39.57
N PHE A 168 -23.45 6.50 -40.66
CA PHE A 168 -23.93 6.77 -42.03
C PHE A 168 -25.24 6.05 -42.36
N THR A 169 -25.54 4.91 -41.71
CA THR A 169 -26.80 4.18 -41.93
C THR A 169 -27.95 4.67 -41.06
N PHE A 170 -27.71 4.99 -39.77
CA PHE A 170 -28.78 5.29 -38.83
C PHE A 170 -29.09 6.79 -38.70
N ILE A 171 -28.10 7.67 -38.89
CA ILE A 171 -28.32 9.12 -38.73
C ILE A 171 -29.30 9.68 -39.79
N PRO A 172 -29.27 9.27 -41.07
CA PRO A 172 -30.22 9.80 -42.06
C PRO A 172 -31.69 9.47 -41.75
N THR A 173 -31.96 8.33 -41.10
CA THR A 173 -33.32 7.86 -40.82
C THR A 173 -33.81 8.26 -39.42
N TRP A 174 -32.93 8.24 -38.41
CA TRP A 174 -33.29 8.42 -37.01
C TRP A 174 -32.65 9.66 -36.36
N GLY A 175 -31.89 10.46 -37.11
CA GLY A 175 -31.26 11.70 -36.64
C GLY A 175 -30.39 11.48 -35.40
N LEU A 176 -30.67 12.25 -34.35
CA LEU A 176 -29.97 12.19 -33.06
C LEU A 176 -30.00 10.80 -32.40
N TRP A 177 -31.11 10.07 -32.51
CA TRP A 177 -31.21 8.70 -32.02
C TRP A 177 -30.29 7.76 -32.80
N GLY A 178 -30.18 7.96 -34.11
CA GLY A 178 -29.25 7.20 -34.95
C GLY A 178 -27.79 7.37 -34.52
N ALA A 179 -27.40 8.57 -34.08
CA ALA A 179 -26.07 8.85 -33.54
C ALA A 179 -25.81 8.16 -32.18
N ALA A 180 -26.84 7.99 -31.35
CA ALA A 180 -26.73 7.21 -30.13
C ALA A 180 -26.59 5.71 -30.41
N PHE A 181 -27.37 5.17 -31.35
CA PHE A 181 -27.28 3.78 -31.75
C PHE A 181 -25.92 3.44 -32.37
N SER A 182 -25.37 4.32 -33.21
CA SER A 182 -24.04 4.12 -33.80
C SER A 182 -22.94 4.06 -32.73
N ALA A 183 -23.05 4.87 -31.67
CA ALA A 183 -22.16 4.82 -30.52
C ALA A 183 -22.27 3.50 -29.76
N ILE A 184 -23.49 3.01 -29.51
CA ILE A 184 -23.74 1.71 -28.85
C ILE A 184 -23.12 0.57 -29.66
N VAL A 185 -23.31 0.58 -30.99
CA VAL A 185 -22.69 -0.42 -31.89
C VAL A 185 -21.17 -0.38 -31.76
N GLY A 186 -20.57 0.82 -31.82
CA GLY A 186 -19.13 0.99 -31.67
C GLY A 186 -18.60 0.44 -30.34
N GLU A 187 -19.25 0.77 -29.23
CA GLU A 187 -18.86 0.32 -27.88
C GLU A 187 -18.99 -1.19 -27.73
N THR A 188 -20.06 -1.76 -28.29
CA THR A 188 -20.31 -3.21 -28.28
C THR A 188 -19.24 -3.96 -29.06
N VAL A 189 -18.89 -3.48 -30.26
CA VAL A 189 -17.81 -4.05 -31.08
C VAL A 189 -16.47 -3.94 -30.37
N TRP A 190 -16.16 -2.79 -29.77
CA TRP A 190 -14.91 -2.61 -29.02
C TRP A 190 -14.84 -3.56 -27.83
N ALA A 191 -15.90 -3.65 -27.03
CA ALA A 191 -15.96 -4.54 -25.88
C ALA A 191 -15.78 -6.01 -26.29
N ALA A 192 -16.51 -6.47 -27.30
CA ALA A 192 -16.44 -7.84 -27.79
C ALA A 192 -15.03 -8.21 -28.28
N LEU A 193 -14.44 -7.40 -29.15
CA LEU A 193 -13.10 -7.65 -29.69
C LEU A 193 -12.02 -7.63 -28.61
N SER A 194 -12.13 -6.72 -27.64
CA SER A 194 -11.19 -6.62 -26.52
C SER A 194 -11.25 -7.86 -25.63
N ILE A 195 -12.46 -8.32 -25.29
CA ILE A 195 -12.67 -9.51 -24.45
C ILE A 195 -12.16 -10.76 -25.14
N LEU A 196 -12.48 -10.95 -26.43
CA LEU A 196 -12.03 -12.10 -27.20
C LEU A 196 -10.51 -12.14 -27.30
N SER A 197 -9.88 -10.99 -27.57
CA SER A 197 -8.43 -10.86 -27.66
C SER A 197 -7.74 -11.14 -26.33
N ALA A 198 -8.23 -10.55 -25.24
CA ALA A 198 -7.70 -10.76 -23.91
C ALA A 198 -7.87 -12.20 -23.42
N ARG A 199 -9.03 -12.83 -23.68
CA ARG A 199 -9.29 -14.23 -23.33
C ARG A 199 -8.32 -15.17 -24.03
N ARG A 200 -8.12 -14.99 -25.35
CA ARG A 200 -7.15 -15.79 -26.13
C ARG A 200 -5.72 -15.64 -25.58
N TYR A 201 -5.32 -14.44 -25.18
CA TYR A 201 -4.01 -14.20 -24.59
C TYR A 201 -3.86 -14.84 -23.20
N LEU A 202 -4.81 -14.63 -22.31
CA LEU A 202 -4.76 -15.15 -20.95
C LEU A 202 -4.79 -16.68 -20.91
N LEU A 203 -5.48 -17.34 -21.85
CA LEU A 203 -5.42 -18.78 -22.03
C LEU A 203 -4.01 -19.27 -22.42
N ARG A 204 -3.30 -18.56 -23.30
CA ARG A 204 -1.91 -18.89 -23.67
C ARG A 204 -0.93 -18.72 -22.49
N VAL A 205 -1.15 -17.70 -21.65
CA VAL A 205 -0.36 -17.50 -20.42
C VAL A 205 -0.64 -18.59 -19.39
N ALA A 206 -1.91 -18.98 -19.20
CA ALA A 206 -2.30 -20.07 -18.30
C ALA A 206 -1.64 -21.40 -18.71
N VAL A 207 -1.68 -21.74 -20.00
CA VAL A 207 -1.05 -22.96 -20.54
C VAL A 207 0.47 -22.94 -20.36
N LYS A 208 1.13 -21.79 -20.60
CA LYS A 208 2.57 -21.65 -20.35
C LYS A 208 2.96 -21.73 -18.88
N SER A 209 2.11 -21.23 -17.98
CA SER A 209 2.33 -21.34 -16.52
C SER A 209 2.16 -22.79 -16.05
N ALA A 210 1.15 -23.50 -16.55
CA ALA A 210 0.92 -24.92 -16.25
C ALA A 210 2.05 -25.81 -16.76
N ALA A 211 2.65 -25.49 -17.92
CA ALA A 211 3.81 -26.19 -18.45
C ALA A 211 5.13 -25.91 -17.69
N LYS A 212 5.16 -24.92 -16.79
CA LYS A 212 6.37 -24.49 -16.06
C LYS A 212 6.43 -25.00 -14.61
N GLN A 213 5.50 -25.86 -14.19
CA GLN A 213 5.58 -26.63 -12.95
C GLN A 213 6.27 -27.97 -13.23
N PRO A 214 7.53 -28.20 -12.83
CA PRO A 214 8.08 -29.55 -12.76
C PRO A 214 7.53 -30.24 -11.51
N CYS A 215 7.09 -31.49 -11.67
CA CYS A 215 7.02 -32.45 -10.57
C CYS A 215 8.35 -32.42 -9.81
N ARG A 216 8.35 -32.04 -8.52
CA ARG A 216 9.46 -32.31 -7.61
C ARG A 216 9.14 -33.61 -6.87
N MET A 217 9.70 -34.70 -7.39
CA MET A 217 9.97 -35.95 -6.67
C MET A 217 11.49 -36.13 -6.68
N GLY A 218 12.03 -36.53 -5.52
CA GLY A 218 13.34 -37.14 -5.22
C GLY A 218 14.54 -36.87 -6.13
N GLU A 219 15.66 -36.39 -5.57
CA GLU A 219 16.81 -37.25 -5.20
C GLU A 219 18.03 -36.44 -4.76
N ASN A 220 18.89 -37.14 -4.03
CA ASN A 220 20.10 -36.77 -3.31
C ASN A 220 21.31 -36.39 -4.19
N ASP A 221 22.37 -35.99 -3.47
CA ASP A 221 23.80 -35.97 -3.85
C ASP A 221 24.23 -34.72 -4.65
N THR A 222 25.36 -34.06 -4.40
CA THR A 222 26.63 -34.41 -3.76
C THR A 222 27.31 -33.13 -3.20
N ARG A 223 28.28 -33.36 -2.32
CA ARG A 223 29.29 -32.44 -1.77
C ARG A 223 29.94 -31.52 -2.81
N ASP A 224 30.24 -30.28 -2.42
CA ASP A 224 31.54 -29.67 -2.76
C ASP A 224 31.94 -28.54 -1.79
N SER A 225 33.24 -28.51 -1.54
CA SER A 225 34.01 -27.79 -0.52
C SER A 225 34.03 -26.25 -0.63
N LEU A 226 33.97 -25.59 0.53
CA LEU A 226 34.38 -24.19 0.72
C LEU A 226 35.85 -24.13 1.18
N PRO A 227 36.68 -23.19 0.68
CA PRO A 227 37.95 -22.86 1.31
C PRO A 227 37.73 -21.88 2.47
N SER A 228 38.36 -22.20 3.60
CA SER A 228 38.55 -21.33 4.75
C SER A 228 39.46 -20.15 4.41
N PHE A 229 39.11 -18.96 4.90
CA PHE A 229 40.01 -17.82 4.99
C PHE A 229 40.14 -17.42 6.45
N ASP A 230 41.23 -17.89 7.06
CA ASP A 230 41.82 -17.26 8.23
C ASP A 230 42.56 -16.00 7.78
N THR A 231 42.28 -14.86 8.40
CA THR A 231 43.30 -13.83 8.56
C THR A 231 43.05 -13.04 9.84
N ALA A 232 43.88 -13.32 10.84
CA ALA A 232 44.07 -12.51 12.02
C ALA A 232 44.71 -11.17 11.65
N ILE A 233 44.16 -10.06 12.16
CA ILE A 233 44.89 -8.78 12.29
C ILE A 233 44.50 -8.13 13.63
N GLY A 234 45.51 -7.94 14.48
CA GLY A 234 45.72 -6.67 15.17
C GLY A 234 44.96 -6.43 16.46
N SER A 235 45.49 -6.99 17.55
CA SER A 235 45.40 -6.42 18.90
C SER A 235 46.13 -5.07 18.92
N GLU A 236 45.42 -3.97 19.20
CA GLU A 236 45.63 -3.12 20.38
C GLU A 236 44.76 -1.84 20.33
N ALA A 237 44.11 -1.56 21.47
CA ALA A 237 43.35 -0.35 21.85
C ALA A 237 41.89 -0.18 21.37
N LYS A 238 40.93 -0.91 21.99
CA LYS A 238 39.60 -0.33 22.31
C LYS A 238 38.76 -1.12 23.33
N ASP A 239 39.26 -1.27 24.55
CA ASP A 239 38.58 -2.01 25.62
C ASP A 239 37.42 -1.24 26.30
N ARG A 240 36.61 -0.52 25.50
CA ARG A 240 35.35 0.14 25.92
C ARG A 240 34.21 0.07 24.90
N ASP A 241 34.37 -0.61 23.74
CA ASP A 241 33.48 -0.44 22.57
C ASP A 241 32.77 -1.73 22.08
N ALA A 242 32.73 -2.79 22.89
CA ALA A 242 32.19 -4.11 22.49
C ALA A 242 30.64 -4.22 22.51
N SER A 243 29.91 -3.13 22.80
CA SER A 243 28.44 -3.13 22.88
C SER A 243 27.85 -1.88 22.23
N ALA A 244 26.66 -2.00 21.66
CA ALA A 244 25.94 -0.86 21.11
C ALA A 244 25.51 0.07 22.25
N GLN A 245 25.81 1.38 22.13
CA GLN A 245 25.37 2.43 23.07
C GLN A 245 23.86 2.70 22.91
N VAL A 246 23.06 1.67 23.15
CA VAL A 246 21.61 1.63 22.96
C VAL A 246 20.98 1.08 24.24
N SER A 247 20.00 1.80 24.78
CA SER A 247 19.11 1.31 25.83
C SER A 247 17.90 0.66 25.17
N VAL A 248 17.66 -0.62 25.44
CA VAL A 248 16.49 -1.32 24.90
C VAL A 248 15.38 -1.35 25.94
N ILE A 249 14.21 -0.82 25.60
CA ILE A 249 13.06 -0.75 26.51
C ILE A 249 12.00 -1.76 26.09
N ILE A 250 11.59 -2.62 27.02
CA ILE A 250 10.54 -3.62 26.83
C ILE A 250 9.38 -3.36 27.79
N PRO A 251 8.21 -2.88 27.31
CA PRO A 251 7.01 -2.83 28.12
C PRO A 251 6.45 -4.24 28.33
N CYS A 252 6.22 -4.61 29.60
CA CYS A 252 5.84 -5.96 30.01
C CYS A 252 4.47 -5.92 30.71
N PHE A 253 3.48 -6.60 30.15
CA PHE A 253 2.19 -6.82 30.82
C PHE A 253 1.67 -8.22 30.49
N ASN A 254 1.59 -9.09 31.50
CA ASN A 254 1.11 -10.48 31.36
C ASN A 254 1.81 -11.23 30.20
N CYS A 255 3.14 -11.11 30.12
CA CYS A 255 3.99 -11.64 29.05
C CYS A 255 4.90 -12.79 29.52
N SER A 256 4.52 -13.49 30.60
CA SER A 256 5.29 -14.59 31.20
C SER A 256 5.68 -15.71 30.21
N ARG A 257 4.93 -15.87 29.11
CA ARG A 257 5.18 -16.88 28.07
C ARG A 257 6.11 -16.42 26.95
N THR A 258 6.30 -15.12 26.77
CA THR A 258 6.96 -14.57 25.58
C THR A 258 8.22 -13.78 25.89
N ILE A 259 8.33 -13.26 27.12
CA ILE A 259 9.42 -12.36 27.50
C ILE A 259 10.81 -12.99 27.42
N GLU A 260 10.94 -14.29 27.73
CA GLU A 260 12.24 -14.98 27.63
C GLU A 260 12.76 -14.95 26.20
N ARG A 261 11.89 -15.28 25.22
CA ARG A 261 12.22 -15.23 23.79
C ARG A 261 12.65 -13.82 23.34
N ALA A 262 11.98 -12.78 23.83
CA ALA A 262 12.34 -11.40 23.49
C ALA A 262 13.74 -11.04 24.02
N VAL A 263 14.03 -11.34 25.28
CA VAL A 263 15.34 -11.07 25.92
C VAL A 263 16.46 -11.92 25.31
N GLU A 264 16.20 -13.19 24.99
CA GLU A 264 17.16 -14.07 24.30
C GLU A 264 17.56 -13.50 22.93
N SER A 265 16.63 -12.89 22.18
CA SER A 265 16.95 -12.24 20.91
C SER A 265 17.84 -11.00 21.06
N LEU A 266 17.83 -10.35 22.23
CA LEU A 266 18.75 -9.25 22.56
C LEU A 266 20.13 -9.76 22.96
N ALA A 267 20.18 -10.85 23.73
CA ALA A 267 21.42 -11.50 24.14
C ALA A 267 22.16 -12.11 22.95
N GLY A 268 21.43 -12.60 21.95
CA GLY A 268 21.97 -13.15 20.70
C GLY A 268 22.31 -12.11 19.63
N GLN A 269 22.30 -10.81 19.95
CA GLN A 269 22.73 -9.80 18.97
C GLN A 269 24.24 -9.90 18.70
N THR A 270 24.66 -9.75 17.45
CA THR A 270 26.10 -9.68 17.08
C THR A 270 26.78 -8.47 17.71
N LEU A 271 26.01 -7.39 17.93
CA LEU A 271 26.39 -6.24 18.73
C LEU A 271 25.33 -6.04 19.83
N ALA A 272 25.60 -6.59 21.02
CA ALA A 272 24.67 -6.54 22.14
C ALA A 272 24.35 -5.10 22.59
N PRO A 273 23.11 -4.81 23.03
CA PRO A 273 22.79 -3.52 23.62
C PRO A 273 23.52 -3.35 24.95
N ARG A 274 23.88 -2.10 25.29
CA ARG A 274 24.56 -1.78 26.54
C ARG A 274 23.69 -2.04 27.77
N GLU A 275 22.39 -1.80 27.66
CA GLU A 275 21.43 -2.10 28.73
C GLU A 275 20.04 -2.45 28.20
N VAL A 276 19.30 -3.21 29.00
CA VAL A 276 17.91 -3.60 28.76
C VAL A 276 17.06 -3.18 29.96
N ILE A 277 15.97 -2.48 29.69
CA ILE A 277 15.05 -1.97 30.71
C ILE A 277 13.70 -2.64 30.52
N LEU A 278 13.35 -3.53 31.44
CA LEU A 278 12.08 -4.24 31.47
C LEU A 278 11.12 -3.47 32.38
N VAL A 279 10.05 -2.94 31.81
CA VAL A 279 9.06 -2.14 32.57
C VAL A 279 7.79 -2.97 32.78
N ASN A 280 7.58 -3.45 33.99
CA ASN A 280 6.40 -4.21 34.37
C ASN A 280 5.20 -3.28 34.62
N ASP A 281 4.24 -3.28 33.71
CA ASP A 281 3.01 -2.48 33.75
C ASP A 281 1.94 -3.13 34.65
N CYS A 282 2.30 -3.46 35.89
CA CYS A 282 1.44 -4.07 36.90
C CYS A 282 0.84 -5.42 36.44
N SER A 283 1.69 -6.35 36.02
CA SER A 283 1.27 -7.71 35.63
C SER A 283 0.66 -8.50 36.79
N THR A 284 -0.32 -9.34 36.49
CA THR A 284 -1.04 -10.18 37.46
C THR A 284 -0.69 -11.67 37.36
N ASP A 285 0.07 -12.06 36.35
CA ASP A 285 0.53 -13.44 36.14
C ASP A 285 1.97 -13.63 36.67
N ALA A 286 2.65 -14.70 36.23
CA ALA A 286 4.03 -14.98 36.62
C ALA A 286 5.08 -14.03 36.02
N THR A 287 4.69 -12.98 35.27
CA THR A 287 5.61 -12.05 34.62
C THR A 287 6.61 -11.43 35.60
N PRO A 288 6.21 -10.86 36.76
CA PRO A 288 7.16 -10.19 37.66
C PRO A 288 8.28 -11.12 38.15
N ILE A 289 7.94 -12.38 38.41
CA ILE A 289 8.91 -13.42 38.82
C ILE A 289 9.87 -13.73 37.66
N ARG A 290 9.35 -13.86 36.43
CA ARG A 290 10.16 -14.11 35.23
C ARG A 290 11.12 -12.97 34.93
N LEU A 291 10.68 -11.71 35.07
CA LEU A 291 11.55 -10.54 34.86
C LEU A 291 12.74 -10.54 35.82
N ARG A 292 12.51 -10.84 37.10
CA ARG A 292 13.58 -10.93 38.12
C ARG A 292 14.53 -12.08 37.81
N SER A 293 14.00 -13.26 37.47
CA SER A 293 14.82 -14.41 37.07
C SER A 293 15.66 -14.14 35.82
N LEU A 294 15.16 -13.36 34.86
CA LEU A 294 15.94 -12.93 33.70
C LEU A 294 17.06 -11.98 34.13
N ALA A 295 16.78 -11.01 34.99
CA ALA A 295 17.80 -10.10 35.50
C ALA A 295 18.94 -10.82 36.25
N ASP A 296 18.63 -11.88 36.98
CA ASP A 296 19.61 -12.70 37.68
C ASP A 296 20.40 -13.65 36.75
N ARG A 297 19.85 -13.99 35.57
CA ARG A 297 20.45 -14.95 34.61
C ARG A 297 21.60 -14.35 33.82
N TYR A 298 21.55 -13.05 33.53
CA TYR A 298 22.54 -12.36 32.69
C TYR A 298 23.51 -11.53 33.54
N GLU A 299 24.49 -10.88 32.89
CA GLU A 299 25.49 -10.06 33.58
C GLU A 299 24.83 -9.01 34.50
N ALA A 300 25.37 -8.88 35.71
CA ALA A 300 24.83 -7.98 36.72
C ALA A 300 24.73 -6.55 36.19
N GLY A 301 23.53 -5.99 36.23
CA GLY A 301 23.25 -4.62 35.75
C GLY A 301 22.96 -4.51 34.26
N TRP A 302 23.05 -5.58 33.47
CA TRP A 302 22.66 -5.55 32.05
C TRP A 302 21.14 -5.39 31.89
N ILE A 303 20.35 -6.06 32.74
CA ILE A 303 18.89 -5.94 32.77
C ILE A 303 18.47 -5.18 34.03
N ARG A 304 17.70 -4.11 33.83
CA ARG A 304 17.01 -3.36 34.90
C ARG A 304 15.51 -3.64 34.83
N VAL A 305 14.91 -4.04 35.95
CA VAL A 305 13.46 -4.20 36.07
C VAL A 305 12.87 -2.99 36.79
N VAL A 306 11.82 -2.39 36.22
CA VAL A 306 11.08 -1.27 36.79
C VAL A 306 9.61 -1.66 36.91
N ASP A 307 9.07 -1.62 38.13
CA ASP A 307 7.68 -1.94 38.42
C ASP A 307 6.82 -0.67 38.42
N LEU A 308 5.67 -0.71 37.75
CA LEU A 308 4.65 0.34 37.82
C LEU A 308 3.55 -0.03 38.82
N ASP A 309 3.08 0.97 39.57
CA ASP A 309 2.05 0.77 40.60
C ASP A 309 0.66 0.41 40.05
N ARG A 310 0.42 0.67 38.76
CA ARG A 310 -0.87 0.39 38.10
C ARG A 310 -0.69 0.18 36.61
N ASN A 311 -1.56 -0.65 36.01
CA ASN A 311 -1.61 -0.84 34.56
C ASN A 311 -2.01 0.47 33.85
N SER A 312 -1.03 1.09 33.22
CA SER A 312 -1.13 2.38 32.54
C SER A 312 -0.98 2.26 31.02
N GLY A 313 -0.70 1.07 30.51
CA GLY A 313 -0.54 0.80 29.09
C GLY A 313 0.89 1.01 28.57
N PRO A 314 1.14 0.57 27.33
CA PRO A 314 2.49 0.47 26.79
C PRO A 314 3.16 1.83 26.54
N GLY A 315 2.39 2.89 26.30
CA GLY A 315 2.93 4.24 26.12
C GLY A 315 3.66 4.75 27.38
N ARG A 316 3.00 4.69 28.55
CA ARG A 316 3.62 5.10 29.82
C ARG A 316 4.76 4.18 30.21
N ALA A 317 4.61 2.86 30.02
CA ALA A 317 5.71 1.92 30.30
C ALA A 317 6.97 2.25 29.47
N ARG A 318 6.81 2.59 28.17
CA ARG A 318 7.93 3.03 27.33
C ARG A 318 8.53 4.37 27.78
N ASN A 319 7.71 5.34 28.18
CA ASN A 319 8.21 6.63 28.71
C ASN A 319 9.02 6.43 30.00
N VAL A 320 8.52 5.65 30.95
CA VAL A 320 9.24 5.35 32.20
C VAL A 320 10.56 4.63 31.89
N GLY A 321 10.54 3.65 30.97
CA GLY A 321 11.77 3.01 30.52
C GLY A 321 12.76 3.99 29.87
N TRP A 322 12.25 4.98 29.14
CA TRP A 322 13.05 6.04 28.51
C TRP A 322 13.69 6.95 29.56
N GLU A 323 12.96 7.30 30.62
CA GLU A 323 13.50 8.09 31.74
C GLU A 323 14.64 7.38 32.48
N HIS A 324 14.61 6.05 32.51
CA HIS A 324 15.67 5.24 33.09
C HIS A 324 16.82 4.91 32.11
N ALA A 325 16.70 5.26 30.83
CA ALA A 325 17.71 5.01 29.82
C ALA A 325 18.94 5.92 30.04
N SER A 326 20.13 5.31 30.02
CA SER A 326 21.41 5.99 30.21
C SER A 326 22.21 6.14 28.91
N GLN A 327 21.81 5.44 27.84
CA GLN A 327 22.53 5.46 26.58
C GLN A 327 22.06 6.57 25.63
N PRO A 328 22.93 7.07 24.72
CA PRO A 328 22.59 8.10 23.75
C PRO A 328 21.55 7.67 22.71
N TYR A 329 21.33 6.35 22.53
CA TYR A 329 20.30 5.82 21.67
C TYR A 329 19.33 4.95 22.45
N ILE A 330 18.09 4.90 21.97
CA ILE A 330 17.00 4.11 22.53
C ILE A 330 16.39 3.27 21.43
N ALA A 331 16.05 2.04 21.78
CA ALA A 331 15.28 1.14 20.96
C ALA A 331 14.13 0.54 21.77
N PHE A 332 13.04 0.20 21.10
CA PHE A 332 11.89 -0.44 21.73
C PHE A 332 11.74 -1.85 21.18
N LEU A 333 11.41 -2.80 22.06
CA LEU A 333 11.05 -4.16 21.67
C LEU A 333 9.78 -4.55 22.42
N ASP A 334 8.75 -5.00 21.70
CA ASP A 334 7.56 -5.53 22.35
C ASP A 334 7.83 -6.92 22.94
N SER A 335 7.27 -7.20 24.11
CA SER A 335 7.55 -8.43 24.90
C SER A 335 7.19 -9.76 24.22
N ASP A 336 6.55 -9.73 23.06
CA ASP A 336 6.18 -10.88 22.24
C ASP A 336 6.87 -10.97 20.87
N ASP A 337 7.74 -10.01 20.55
CA ASP A 337 8.51 -9.96 19.31
C ASP A 337 9.97 -10.41 19.49
N THR A 338 10.69 -10.59 18.38
CA THR A 338 12.13 -10.87 18.37
C THR A 338 12.88 -10.04 17.34
N TRP A 339 14.17 -9.84 17.58
CA TRP A 339 15.07 -9.17 16.64
C TRP A 339 15.93 -10.15 15.85
N HIS A 340 16.28 -9.74 14.63
CA HIS A 340 17.33 -10.39 13.87
C HIS A 340 18.69 -10.16 14.57
N PRO A 341 19.60 -11.16 14.65
CA PRO A 341 20.89 -11.04 15.34
C PRO A 341 21.72 -9.79 15.00
N GLU A 342 21.73 -9.36 13.74
CA GLU A 342 22.51 -8.19 13.30
C GLU A 342 21.74 -6.84 13.36
N LYS A 343 20.54 -6.78 13.97
CA LYS A 343 19.71 -5.56 13.92
C LYS A 343 20.43 -4.35 14.48
N LEU A 344 21.01 -4.46 15.67
CA LEU A 344 21.70 -3.34 16.31
C LEU A 344 22.99 -2.98 15.57
N GLU A 345 23.77 -3.97 15.15
CA GLU A 345 24.98 -3.74 14.34
C GLU A 345 24.67 -2.91 13.09
N ILE A 346 23.57 -3.23 12.39
CA ILE A 346 23.13 -2.51 11.20
C ILE A 346 22.58 -1.12 11.54
N GLN A 347 21.56 -1.02 12.41
CA GLN A 347 20.87 0.24 12.67
C GLN A 347 21.73 1.22 13.47
N TYR A 348 22.28 0.79 14.60
CA TYR A 348 23.14 1.63 15.43
C TYR A 348 24.49 1.89 14.75
N GLY A 349 25.08 0.90 14.08
CA GLY A 349 26.30 1.11 13.30
C GLY A 349 26.13 2.18 12.23
N TRP A 350 24.98 2.24 11.56
CA TRP A 350 24.70 3.31 10.61
C TRP A 350 24.40 4.65 11.31
N MET A 351 23.54 4.67 12.35
CA MET A 351 23.17 5.90 13.06
C MET A 351 24.34 6.58 13.77
N SER A 352 25.26 5.82 14.35
CA SER A 352 26.47 6.35 15.00
C SER A 352 27.37 7.14 14.04
N ARG A 353 27.34 6.80 12.74
CA ARG A 353 28.04 7.52 11.66
C ARG A 353 27.25 8.72 11.12
N HIS A 354 25.98 8.87 11.51
CA HIS A 354 25.06 9.89 11.03
C HIS A 354 24.33 10.60 12.20
N PRO A 355 25.06 11.38 13.04
CA PRO A 355 24.51 11.95 14.27
C PRO A 355 23.35 12.93 14.07
N GLY A 356 23.13 13.44 12.86
CA GLY A 356 21.97 14.28 12.50
C GLY A 356 20.67 13.50 12.30
N VAL A 357 20.68 12.16 12.36
CA VAL A 357 19.49 11.33 12.20
C VAL A 357 18.81 11.12 13.55
N ALA A 358 17.53 11.46 13.62
CA ALA A 358 16.77 11.32 14.86
C ALA A 358 16.26 9.88 15.08
N ILE A 359 15.79 9.23 14.01
CA ILE A 359 15.12 7.93 14.09
C ILE A 359 15.37 7.08 12.85
N THR A 360 15.59 5.79 13.06
CA THR A 360 15.59 4.76 12.01
C THR A 360 14.55 3.69 12.27
N GLY A 361 14.15 3.01 11.20
CA GLY A 361 13.25 1.86 11.26
C GLY A 361 13.40 0.95 10.05
N HIS A 362 12.58 -0.08 9.99
CA HIS A 362 12.56 -1.09 8.95
C HIS A 362 11.19 -1.79 8.91
N PRO A 363 10.82 -2.47 7.81
CA PRO A 363 9.67 -3.36 7.79
C PRO A 363 9.82 -4.48 8.82
N VAL A 364 8.72 -5.01 9.32
CA VAL A 364 8.72 -6.21 10.18
C VAL A 364 8.12 -7.39 9.40
N VAL A 365 8.56 -8.60 9.72
CA VAL A 365 8.07 -9.83 9.07
C VAL A 365 7.22 -10.61 10.07
N GLN A 366 6.04 -11.04 9.65
CA GLN A 366 5.23 -11.96 10.45
C GLN A 366 5.72 -13.39 10.23
N ILE A 367 6.02 -14.10 11.31
CA ILE A 367 6.48 -15.50 11.29
C ILE A 367 5.68 -16.35 12.29
N ASP A 368 5.71 -17.66 12.10
CA ASP A 368 5.13 -18.62 13.04
C ASP A 368 6.08 -18.87 14.21
N GLU A 369 5.53 -19.19 15.39
CA GLU A 369 6.32 -19.42 16.62
C GLU A 369 7.31 -20.59 16.52
N SER A 370 7.08 -21.53 15.59
CA SER A 370 7.99 -22.65 15.33
C SER A 370 9.20 -22.29 14.46
N THR A 371 9.28 -21.05 13.97
CA THR A 371 10.34 -20.64 13.05
C THR A 371 11.58 -20.23 13.83
N ASP A 372 12.71 -20.89 13.59
CA ASP A 372 14.01 -20.46 14.12
C ASP A 372 14.49 -19.21 13.38
N VAL A 373 14.71 -18.15 14.14
CA VAL A 373 15.12 -16.84 13.64
C VAL A 373 16.64 -16.76 13.46
N SER A 374 17.39 -17.55 14.22
CA SER A 374 18.87 -17.52 14.22
C SER A 374 19.50 -18.01 12.90
N VAL A 375 18.71 -18.69 12.06
CA VAL A 375 19.18 -19.34 10.82
C VAL A 375 18.69 -18.61 9.56
N GLN A 376 17.96 -17.50 9.69
CA GLN A 376 17.46 -16.79 8.51
C GLN A 376 18.55 -15.94 7.86
N PRO A 377 18.92 -16.19 6.59
CA PRO A 377 19.92 -15.38 5.91
C PRO A 377 19.39 -13.96 5.72
N LEU A 378 20.21 -12.97 6.09
CA LEU A 378 19.92 -11.57 5.82
C LEU A 378 19.83 -11.32 4.32
N PRO A 379 18.74 -10.71 3.84
CA PRO A 379 18.74 -10.07 2.54
C PRO A 379 19.82 -8.98 2.50
N ALA A 380 20.39 -8.72 1.32
CA ALA A 380 21.36 -7.65 1.11
C ALA A 380 20.88 -6.33 1.77
N VAL A 381 21.66 -5.82 2.71
CA VAL A 381 21.36 -4.60 3.46
C VAL A 381 21.71 -3.40 2.59
N GLY A 382 20.68 -2.74 2.06
CA GLY A 382 20.83 -1.48 1.34
C GLY A 382 20.88 -0.28 2.28
N GLU A 383 21.39 0.85 1.79
CA GLU A 383 21.34 2.12 2.53
C GLU A 383 19.89 2.52 2.87
N PRO A 384 19.67 3.04 4.09
CA PRO A 384 18.34 3.46 4.50
C PRO A 384 17.92 4.73 3.75
N LYS A 385 16.63 4.84 3.46
CA LYS A 385 16.07 5.95 2.68
C LYS A 385 15.35 6.93 3.60
N VAL A 386 15.56 8.23 3.34
CA VAL A 386 14.83 9.29 4.04
C VAL A 386 13.32 9.13 3.83
N VAL A 387 12.56 9.27 4.91
CA VAL A 387 11.10 9.24 4.89
C VAL A 387 10.59 10.67 4.73
N PRO A 388 10.00 11.04 3.58
CA PRO A 388 9.45 12.37 3.42
C PRO A 388 8.25 12.58 4.35
N ARG A 389 8.07 13.83 4.84
CA ARG A 389 6.99 14.24 5.76
C ARG A 389 5.61 13.67 5.40
N TRP A 390 5.23 13.72 4.12
CA TRP A 390 3.92 13.22 3.68
C TRP A 390 3.75 11.72 3.92
N ARG A 391 4.82 10.91 3.86
CA ARG A 391 4.76 9.47 4.15
C ARG A 391 4.61 9.18 5.64
N VAL A 392 5.19 10.02 6.49
CA VAL A 392 4.99 9.98 7.94
C VAL A 392 3.53 10.31 8.25
N LEU A 393 2.99 11.40 7.70
CA LEU A 393 1.59 11.80 7.86
C LEU A 393 0.59 10.81 7.26
N PHE A 394 0.97 10.04 6.25
CA PHE A 394 0.08 9.08 5.63
C PHE A 394 -0.13 7.83 6.49
N SER A 395 0.88 7.38 7.23
CA SER A 395 0.82 6.13 8.01
C SER A 395 2.01 5.99 8.94
N ASN A 396 1.82 5.35 10.10
CA ASN A 396 2.94 4.91 10.91
C ASN A 396 3.86 3.97 10.09
N ARG A 397 5.14 4.37 9.93
CA ARG A 397 6.18 3.61 9.25
C ARG A 397 7.20 2.99 10.20
N PHE A 398 7.12 3.34 11.48
CA PHE A 398 8.06 2.99 12.51
C PHE A 398 7.27 2.29 13.62
N THR A 399 7.15 0.97 13.51
CA THR A 399 6.57 0.17 14.58
C THR A 399 7.57 0.08 15.75
N PRO A 400 7.13 0.04 17.02
CA PRO A 400 8.03 0.06 18.18
C PRO A 400 9.22 -0.89 18.06
N SER A 401 8.98 -2.18 17.80
CA SER A 401 10.01 -3.22 17.64
C SER A 401 11.02 -2.97 16.51
N SER A 402 10.77 -2.00 15.63
CA SER A 402 11.67 -1.64 14.52
C SER A 402 12.56 -0.43 14.84
N ILE A 403 12.25 0.34 15.89
CA ILE A 403 12.83 1.67 16.08
C ILE A 403 14.22 1.59 16.72
N VAL A 404 15.13 2.41 16.22
CA VAL A 404 16.28 2.93 16.98
C VAL A 404 16.28 4.44 16.80
N MET A 405 16.36 5.19 17.91
CA MET A 405 16.29 6.65 17.90
C MET A 405 17.25 7.28 18.89
N ARG A 406 17.51 8.58 18.74
CA ARG A 406 18.30 9.34 19.69
C ARG A 406 17.52 9.56 20.99
N ALA A 407 18.19 9.41 22.12
CA ALA A 407 17.58 9.51 23.45
C ALA A 407 17.13 10.94 23.81
N ASP A 408 17.75 11.95 23.20
CA ASP A 408 17.52 13.38 23.46
C ASP A 408 16.39 13.98 22.61
N CYS A 409 15.69 13.18 21.79
CA CYS A 409 14.44 13.63 21.17
C CYS A 409 13.44 14.06 22.26
N ALA A 410 12.76 15.19 22.06
CA ALA A 410 11.80 15.71 23.03
C ALA A 410 10.44 14.98 22.94
N ALA A 411 10.13 14.39 21.79
CA ALA A 411 8.92 13.60 21.60
C ALA A 411 8.82 12.43 22.59
N ARG A 412 7.60 12.17 23.07
CA ARG A 412 7.26 11.06 23.98
C ARG A 412 5.98 10.36 23.52
N PHE A 413 5.73 9.18 24.07
CA PHE A 413 4.44 8.51 23.88
C PHE A 413 3.36 9.26 24.66
N ASP A 414 2.17 9.39 24.06
CA ASP A 414 1.02 10.01 24.74
C ASP A 414 0.43 9.04 25.75
N GLU A 415 0.67 9.27 27.04
CA GLU A 415 0.24 8.40 28.14
C GLU A 415 -1.29 8.34 28.31
N SER A 416 -2.02 9.30 27.74
CA SER A 416 -3.49 9.27 27.76
C SER A 416 -4.06 8.26 26.75
N LYS A 417 -3.23 7.72 25.86
CA LYS A 417 -3.63 6.82 24.77
C LYS A 417 -3.17 5.39 25.01
N ARG A 418 -4.07 4.45 24.68
CA ARG A 418 -3.77 3.01 24.60
C ARG A 418 -3.70 2.49 23.16
N HIS A 419 -4.00 3.34 22.17
CA HIS A 419 -3.95 2.98 20.75
C HIS A 419 -3.33 4.15 19.97
N ALA A 420 -2.48 3.83 19.00
CA ALA A 420 -1.78 4.80 18.15
C ALA A 420 -0.90 5.79 18.95
N GLU A 421 -0.49 5.41 20.16
CA GLU A 421 0.45 6.16 21.00
C GLU A 421 1.87 6.18 20.40
N ASP A 422 2.23 5.10 19.70
CA ASP A 422 3.44 4.96 18.90
C ASP A 422 3.46 5.95 17.73
N TYR A 423 2.33 6.08 17.03
CA TYR A 423 2.20 7.02 15.93
C TYR A 423 2.23 8.48 16.40
N PHE A 424 1.72 8.75 17.61
CA PHE A 424 1.83 10.07 18.23
C PHE A 424 3.29 10.46 18.46
N MET A 425 4.08 9.56 19.09
CA MET A 425 5.50 9.78 19.32
C MET A 425 6.26 10.02 18.01
N LEU A 426 6.02 9.18 17.00
CA LEU A 426 6.65 9.34 15.68
C LEU A 426 6.35 10.70 15.04
N LEU A 427 5.09 11.14 15.08
CA LEU A 427 4.70 12.45 14.57
C LEU A 427 5.38 13.58 15.37
N GLY A 428 5.54 13.42 16.68
CA GLY A 428 6.34 14.34 17.51
C GLY A 428 7.76 14.48 16.99
N VAL A 429 8.47 13.35 16.82
CA VAL A 429 9.86 13.34 16.34
C VAL A 429 9.98 14.02 14.97
N CYS A 430 9.13 13.66 14.02
CA CYS A 430 9.27 14.15 12.64
C CYS A 430 8.72 15.57 12.42
N LEU A 431 7.67 15.97 13.15
CA LEU A 431 6.98 17.25 12.90
C LEU A 431 7.38 18.35 13.87
N VAL A 432 7.66 18.01 15.14
CA VAL A 432 7.97 18.98 16.19
C VAL A 432 9.47 19.08 16.36
N ASP A 433 10.14 17.95 16.62
CA ASP A 433 11.60 17.91 16.80
C ASP A 433 12.34 18.11 15.46
N ARG A 434 11.61 18.06 14.34
CA ARG A 434 12.13 18.12 12.96
C ARG A 434 13.23 17.09 12.69
N GLY A 435 13.15 15.95 13.37
CA GLY A 435 14.07 14.84 13.23
C GLY A 435 13.95 14.18 11.87
N ALA A 436 15.07 14.01 11.18
CA ALA A 436 15.11 13.23 9.95
C ALA A 436 14.92 11.74 10.26
N GLY A 437 13.88 11.15 9.66
CA GLY A 437 13.57 9.72 9.80
C GLY A 437 14.04 8.92 8.59
N TYR A 438 14.65 7.77 8.82
CA TYR A 438 15.21 6.90 7.78
C TYR A 438 14.68 5.47 7.89
N LEU A 439 14.42 4.82 6.75
CA LEU A 439 13.96 3.43 6.70
C LEU A 439 14.93 2.54 5.94
N PHE A 440 15.40 1.49 6.59
CA PHE A 440 16.03 0.36 5.93
C PHE A 440 14.99 -0.42 5.15
N SER A 441 15.37 -0.99 4.01
CA SER A 441 14.51 -1.87 3.23
C SER A 441 14.45 -3.30 3.77
N THR A 442 15.50 -3.71 4.49
CA THR A 442 15.66 -5.06 5.03
C THR A 442 14.92 -5.17 6.36
N PRO A 443 14.04 -6.16 6.54
CA PRO A 443 13.38 -6.37 7.81
C PRO A 443 14.35 -6.98 8.84
N LEU A 444 14.39 -6.40 10.04
CA LEU A 444 15.29 -6.81 11.11
C LEU A 444 14.55 -7.19 12.41
N SER A 445 13.22 -7.32 12.36
CA SER A 445 12.42 -7.81 13.48
C SER A 445 11.26 -8.67 13.00
N TYR A 446 10.85 -9.55 13.89
CA TYR A 446 9.88 -10.59 13.66
C TYR A 446 8.73 -10.47 14.63
N VAL A 447 7.52 -10.54 14.10
CA VAL A 447 6.28 -10.46 14.86
C VAL A 447 5.52 -11.77 14.75
N TYR A 448 5.00 -12.27 15.87
CA TYR A 448 4.30 -13.56 15.92
C TYR A 448 2.77 -13.42 15.90
N LYS A 449 2.27 -12.18 15.95
CA LYS A 449 0.86 -11.83 15.84
C LYS A 449 0.60 -10.99 14.60
N ALA A 450 -0.62 -11.11 14.05
CA ALA A 450 -1.04 -10.26 12.94
C ALA A 450 -1.05 -8.77 13.36
N GLN A 451 -0.39 -7.91 12.58
CA GLN A 451 -0.27 -6.48 12.88
C GLN A 451 -1.60 -5.73 12.96
N PHE A 452 -2.64 -6.22 12.28
CA PHE A 452 -4.00 -5.69 12.34
C PHE A 452 -5.01 -6.82 12.27
N GLY A 453 -6.09 -6.73 13.06
CA GLY A 453 -7.19 -7.71 13.02
C GLY A 453 -6.89 -9.02 13.74
N ALA A 454 -5.86 -9.06 14.59
CA ALA A 454 -5.58 -10.19 15.48
C ALA A 454 -6.83 -10.63 16.27
N ALA A 455 -6.83 -11.88 16.73
CA ALA A 455 -7.94 -12.43 17.51
C ALA A 455 -8.10 -11.72 18.87
N THR A 456 -6.99 -11.27 19.46
CA THR A 456 -6.92 -10.61 20.77
C THR A 456 -5.91 -9.44 20.73
N GLY A 457 -5.94 -8.58 21.75
CA GLY A 457 -5.00 -7.45 21.90
C GLY A 457 -5.47 -6.13 21.28
N LEU A 458 -4.65 -5.08 21.44
CA LEU A 458 -4.96 -3.71 21.01
C LEU A 458 -5.18 -3.61 19.48
N SER A 459 -4.43 -4.42 18.72
CA SER A 459 -4.49 -4.52 17.25
C SER A 459 -5.79 -5.12 16.70
N ALA A 460 -6.64 -5.70 17.56
CA ALA A 460 -7.96 -6.21 17.20
C ALA A 460 -9.02 -5.08 17.13
N GLN A 461 -8.82 -3.98 17.86
CA GLN A 461 -9.81 -2.90 18.04
C GLN A 461 -9.65 -1.82 16.96
N LEU A 462 -9.92 -2.17 15.71
CA LEU A 462 -9.69 -1.32 14.52
C LEU A 462 -10.30 0.08 14.64
N TRP A 463 -11.50 0.20 15.22
CA TRP A 463 -12.16 1.50 15.42
C TRP A 463 -11.41 2.38 16.44
N LYS A 464 -10.90 1.81 17.53
CA LYS A 464 -10.15 2.58 18.53
C LYS A 464 -8.80 3.04 17.98
N ILE A 465 -8.16 2.22 17.13
CA ILE A 465 -6.96 2.62 16.39
C ILE A 465 -7.29 3.80 15.46
N GLN A 466 -8.42 3.74 14.75
CA GLN A 466 -8.86 4.83 13.88
C GLN A 466 -9.11 6.12 14.67
N LYS A 467 -9.80 6.03 15.81
CA LYS A 467 -10.03 7.18 16.69
C LYS A 467 -8.70 7.77 17.19
N GLY A 468 -7.75 6.94 17.60
CA GLY A 468 -6.41 7.36 17.99
C GLY A 468 -5.65 8.06 16.86
N GLU A 469 -5.68 7.53 15.62
CA GLU A 469 -5.09 8.20 14.45
C GLU A 469 -5.69 9.59 14.22
N GLN A 470 -7.02 9.75 14.36
CA GLN A 470 -7.69 11.05 14.19
C GLN A 470 -7.34 12.04 15.30
N ASP A 471 -7.30 11.58 16.54
CA ASP A 471 -6.92 12.41 17.69
C ASP A 471 -5.48 12.91 17.57
N ASN A 472 -4.58 12.10 16.99
CA ASN A 472 -3.21 12.53 16.68
C ASN A 472 -3.21 13.70 15.69
N TYR A 473 -3.88 13.58 14.52
CA TYR A 473 -3.90 14.70 13.57
C TYR A 473 -4.53 15.96 14.17
N ARG A 474 -5.60 15.80 14.97
CA ARG A 474 -6.23 16.93 15.65
C ARG A 474 -5.28 17.63 16.62
N HIS A 475 -4.47 16.87 17.36
CA HIS A 475 -3.47 17.41 18.27
C HIS A 475 -2.40 18.20 17.51
N PHE A 476 -1.76 17.59 16.50
CA PHE A 476 -0.69 18.23 15.72
C PHE A 476 -1.20 19.45 14.92
N TRP A 477 -2.48 19.49 14.57
CA TRP A 477 -3.10 20.69 13.99
C TRP A 477 -3.24 21.82 15.02
N LYS A 478 -3.72 21.51 16.24
CA LYS A 478 -3.90 22.51 17.30
C LYS A 478 -2.60 23.18 17.72
N ILE A 479 -1.49 22.45 17.73
CA ILE A 479 -0.17 23.00 18.07
C ILE A 479 0.55 23.63 16.87
N GLY A 480 -0.08 23.70 15.69
CA GLY A 480 0.46 24.33 14.50
C GLY A 480 1.52 23.52 13.74
N ALA A 481 1.74 22.25 14.09
CA ALA A 481 2.71 21.38 13.42
C ALA A 481 2.24 20.90 12.02
N ILE A 482 0.92 20.84 11.81
CA ILE A 482 0.28 20.62 10.51
C ILE A 482 -0.76 21.70 10.19
N SER A 483 -0.89 22.02 8.91
CA SER A 483 -1.91 22.96 8.42
C SER A 483 -3.32 22.37 8.50
N ARG A 484 -4.34 23.25 8.47
CA ARG A 484 -5.76 22.83 8.41
C ARG A 484 -6.06 21.97 7.17
N ALA A 485 -5.43 22.27 6.03
CA ALA A 485 -5.58 21.50 4.80
C ALA A 485 -4.98 20.10 4.91
N GLU A 486 -3.77 19.98 5.48
CA GLU A 486 -3.15 18.68 5.76
C GLU A 486 -4.02 17.87 6.72
N TRP A 487 -4.50 18.47 7.81
CA TRP A 487 -5.39 17.79 8.76
C TRP A 487 -6.63 17.21 8.08
N MET A 488 -7.36 18.00 7.29
CA MET A 488 -8.55 17.53 6.58
C MET A 488 -8.20 16.39 5.60
N CYS A 489 -7.14 16.56 4.79
CA CYS A 489 -6.73 15.58 3.80
C CYS A 489 -6.33 14.24 4.43
N PHE A 490 -5.42 14.25 5.42
CA PHE A 490 -4.95 13.03 6.08
C PHE A 490 -6.01 12.38 6.97
N SER A 491 -6.95 13.16 7.50
CA SER A 491 -8.12 12.62 8.21
C SER A 491 -9.00 11.78 7.28
N VAL A 492 -9.30 12.28 6.07
CA VAL A 492 -10.07 11.54 5.06
C VAL A 492 -9.31 10.32 4.55
N LEU A 493 -8.03 10.46 4.24
CA LEU A 493 -7.19 9.32 3.83
C LEU A 493 -7.10 8.25 4.91
N SER A 494 -7.03 8.64 6.18
CA SER A 494 -7.07 7.73 7.32
C SER A 494 -8.41 6.98 7.41
N ALA A 495 -9.54 7.66 7.23
CA ALA A 495 -10.85 7.01 7.18
C ALA A 495 -10.93 5.98 6.02
N ALA A 496 -10.40 6.31 4.84
CA ALA A 496 -10.34 5.37 3.72
C ALA A 496 -9.46 4.14 4.02
N LYS A 497 -8.31 4.33 4.69
CA LYS A 497 -7.47 3.21 5.17
C LYS A 497 -8.23 2.33 6.16
N TYR A 498 -8.99 2.92 7.09
CA TYR A 498 -9.82 2.18 8.04
C TYR A 498 -10.85 1.31 7.34
N LEU A 499 -11.61 1.87 6.39
CA LEU A 499 -12.57 1.10 5.59
C LEU A 499 -11.90 -0.08 4.88
N ARG A 500 -10.71 0.16 4.28
CA ARG A 500 -9.91 -0.91 3.68
C ARG A 500 -9.50 -1.99 4.70
N ARG A 501 -9.09 -1.61 5.92
CA ARG A 501 -8.73 -2.56 6.99
C ARG A 501 -9.95 -3.40 7.42
N CYS A 502 -11.12 -2.80 7.57
CA CYS A 502 -12.37 -3.51 7.89
C CYS A 502 -12.73 -4.55 6.81
N ILE A 503 -12.65 -4.16 5.53
CA ILE A 503 -12.91 -5.07 4.40
C ILE A 503 -11.94 -6.25 4.41
N LEU A 504 -10.64 -6.00 4.61
CA LEU A 504 -9.62 -7.06 4.63
C LEU A 504 -9.77 -8.00 5.84
N ALA A 505 -10.11 -7.45 7.01
CA ALA A 505 -10.30 -8.21 8.24
C ALA A 505 -11.63 -8.95 8.31
N ARG A 506 -12.56 -8.75 7.35
CA ARG A 506 -13.97 -9.21 7.39
C ARG A 506 -14.69 -8.84 8.69
N LYS A 507 -14.22 -7.80 9.37
CA LYS A 507 -14.78 -7.25 10.60
C LYS A 507 -15.35 -5.88 10.24
N PHE A 508 -16.64 -5.86 9.90
CA PHE A 508 -17.42 -4.64 10.06
C PHE A 508 -17.84 -4.62 11.52
N ALA A 509 -17.30 -3.66 12.26
CA ALA A 509 -17.73 -3.38 13.62
C ALA A 509 -19.09 -2.67 13.59
#